data_AF-A0A087TD96-F1
#
_entry.id   AF-A0A087TD96-F1
#
_cell.length_a   1.000
_cell.length_b   1.000
_cell.length_c   1.000
_cell.angle_alpha   90.00
_cell.angle_beta   90.00
_cell.angle_gamma   90.00
#
_symmetry.space_group_name_H-M   'P 1'
#
loop_
_entity.id
_entity.type
_entity.pdbx_description
1 polymer ?
#
loop_
_entity_poly.entity_id
_entity_poly.type
_entity_poly.pdbx_seq_one_letter_code
_entity_poly.pdbx_strand_id
1 'polypeptide(L)'
;MACLNNLKQDIKTLEALFPKGHELFQITAASVDELTCRFISRNGKKYEIHANITETYPSTPPVWFAETEDPCITSAVQILTNTSGRDNLVLQQVKLLVSELCRLHNIQEPIELNNLQPTVVAQISEDELESNSEDDEETEDDIHIEMEEDTSPEKSKDDGISSEHTATLERLRQNQRQDYLRGSVSGSVQATDRLMKELREVYRSESFKKGVFTVELVNDSLYEWNVKLLKVDPDSPLHNDLNLLKDKEGKDSILLNIMFKEAYPFEPPFIRVVHPMITGGYVLGGGAICMELLTKQGWSSAYTVEAIILQIAATLVKGKARIQFGGNRSQYSLARAQQSFKSLVQIHEKNGWFTPPKEDG
;
A
#
# COMPACT_ATOMS: atom_id res chain seq x y z
N MET A 1 5.45 -17.38 -8.97
CA MET A 1 6.61 -16.62 -9.50
C MET A 1 6.52 -16.35 -11.01
N ALA A 2 6.09 -17.29 -11.86
CA ALA A 2 5.98 -17.04 -13.32
C ALA A 2 4.97 -15.92 -13.70
N CYS A 3 3.86 -15.78 -12.96
CA CYS A 3 2.83 -14.80 -13.32
C CYS A 3 3.23 -13.33 -13.10
N LEU A 4 4.08 -13.04 -12.10
CA LEU A 4 4.50 -11.66 -11.82
C LEU A 4 5.54 -11.17 -12.84
N ASN A 5 6.43 -12.05 -13.29
CA ASN A 5 7.37 -11.75 -14.38
C ASN A 5 6.62 -11.53 -15.70
N ASN A 6 5.61 -12.36 -15.99
CA ASN A 6 4.73 -12.15 -17.16
C ASN A 6 3.98 -10.83 -17.05
N LEU A 7 3.44 -10.48 -15.88
CA LEU A 7 2.77 -9.19 -15.67
C LEU A 7 3.70 -7.99 -15.89
N LYS A 8 4.95 -8.03 -15.39
CA LYS A 8 5.94 -6.98 -15.64
C LYS A 8 6.27 -6.85 -17.14
N GLN A 9 6.36 -7.97 -17.85
CA GLN A 9 6.60 -7.99 -19.29
C GLN A 9 5.39 -7.47 -20.09
N ASP A 10 4.19 -7.83 -19.66
CA ASP A 10 2.92 -7.36 -20.20
C ASP A 10 2.81 -5.83 -20.05
N ILE A 11 3.12 -5.30 -18.87
CA ILE A 11 3.13 -3.85 -18.60
C ILE A 11 4.14 -3.13 -19.50
N LYS A 12 5.38 -3.63 -19.62
CA LYS A 12 6.38 -3.05 -20.54
C LYS A 12 5.92 -3.06 -21.99
N THR A 13 5.26 -4.15 -22.42
CA THR A 13 4.70 -4.27 -23.77
C THR A 13 3.59 -3.24 -24.00
N LEU A 14 2.73 -3.04 -23.00
CA LEU A 14 1.67 -2.05 -23.05
C LEU A 14 2.21 -0.61 -23.12
N GLU A 15 3.21 -0.27 -22.30
CA GLU A 15 3.85 1.06 -22.33
C GLU A 15 4.55 1.32 -23.68
N ALA A 16 5.13 0.29 -24.30
CA ALA A 16 5.76 0.39 -25.62
C ALA A 16 4.73 0.59 -26.75
N LEU A 17 3.56 -0.07 -26.67
CA LEU A 17 2.50 0.02 -27.68
C LEU A 17 1.64 1.29 -27.53
N PHE A 18 1.42 1.75 -26.29
CA PHE A 18 0.54 2.89 -25.99
C PHE A 18 1.27 3.99 -25.22
N PRO A 19 2.24 4.68 -25.85
CA PRO A 19 3.01 5.73 -25.20
C PRO A 19 2.14 6.93 -24.80
N LYS A 20 2.67 7.77 -23.89
CA LYS A 20 1.99 8.98 -23.35
C LYS A 20 1.53 10.00 -24.41
N GLY A 21 2.01 9.89 -25.65
CA GLY A 21 1.64 10.74 -26.78
C GLY A 21 0.71 10.09 -27.81
N HIS A 22 0.23 8.86 -27.58
CA HIS A 22 -0.60 8.13 -28.53
C HIS A 22 -1.95 8.84 -28.78
N GLU A 23 -2.44 8.83 -30.03
CA GLU A 23 -3.58 9.65 -30.46
C GLU A 23 -4.93 9.19 -29.90
N LEU A 24 -5.09 7.88 -29.65
CA LEU A 24 -6.35 7.27 -29.18
C LEU A 24 -6.32 6.77 -27.73
N PHE A 25 -5.28 6.06 -27.32
CA PHE A 25 -5.18 5.45 -25.99
C PHE A 25 -3.76 5.57 -25.45
N GLN A 26 -3.61 6.16 -24.27
CA GLN A 26 -2.33 6.49 -23.65
C GLN A 26 -2.21 5.81 -22.29
N ILE A 27 -1.05 5.23 -22.00
CA ILE A 27 -0.76 4.76 -20.64
C ILE A 27 -0.02 5.87 -19.89
N THR A 28 -0.65 6.40 -18.86
CA THR A 28 -0.10 7.52 -18.08
C THR A 28 0.74 7.05 -16.91
N ALA A 29 0.32 5.95 -16.26
CA ALA A 29 1.06 5.26 -15.22
C ALA A 29 0.79 3.76 -15.31
N ALA A 30 1.83 2.93 -15.18
CA ALA A 30 1.70 1.50 -15.09
C ALA A 30 2.67 0.94 -14.04
N SER A 31 2.14 0.13 -13.14
CA SER A 31 2.87 -0.59 -12.11
C SER A 31 2.27 -2.00 -11.97
N VAL A 32 2.89 -2.83 -11.13
CA VAL A 32 2.39 -4.18 -10.85
C VAL A 32 1.05 -4.19 -10.09
N ASP A 33 0.71 -3.08 -9.43
CA ASP A 33 -0.49 -2.96 -8.60
C ASP A 33 -1.56 -2.05 -9.26
N GLU A 34 -1.15 -1.10 -10.10
CA GLU A 34 -2.07 -0.16 -10.74
C GLU A 34 -1.73 0.10 -12.21
N LEU A 35 -2.76 0.21 -13.04
CA LEU A 35 -2.64 0.64 -14.43
C LEU A 35 -3.58 1.82 -14.65
N THR A 36 -3.03 2.97 -15.01
CA THR A 36 -3.79 4.16 -15.39
C THR A 36 -3.65 4.44 -16.86
N CYS A 37 -4.80 4.47 -17.52
CA CYS A 37 -4.96 4.68 -18.94
C CYS A 37 -5.77 5.94 -19.19
N ARG A 38 -5.50 6.60 -20.32
CA ARG A 38 -6.24 7.76 -20.79
C ARG A 38 -6.71 7.50 -22.21
N PHE A 39 -8.03 7.49 -22.39
CA PHE A 39 -8.66 7.38 -23.71
C PHE A 39 -9.06 8.75 -24.24
N ILE A 40 -8.80 9.00 -25.52
CA ILE A 40 -9.15 10.24 -26.21
C ILE A 40 -10.28 9.93 -27.19
N SER A 41 -11.47 10.48 -26.91
CA SER A 41 -12.62 10.33 -27.81
C SER A 41 -12.49 11.26 -29.02
N ARG A 42 -13.26 10.96 -30.09
CA ARG A 42 -13.34 11.76 -31.32
C ARG A 42 -13.63 13.25 -31.10
N ASN A 43 -14.29 13.59 -29.99
CA ASN A 43 -14.59 14.97 -29.60
C ASN A 43 -13.43 15.67 -28.89
N GLY A 44 -12.24 15.06 -28.81
CA GLY A 44 -11.08 15.57 -28.07
C GLY A 44 -11.21 15.47 -26.54
N LYS A 45 -12.28 14.85 -26.05
CA LYS A 45 -12.49 14.59 -24.61
C LYS A 45 -11.56 13.48 -24.15
N LYS A 46 -10.86 13.74 -23.04
CA LYS A 46 -9.95 12.80 -22.39
C LYS A 46 -10.68 12.12 -21.23
N TYR A 47 -10.65 10.80 -21.20
CA TYR A 47 -11.24 9.98 -20.15
C TYR A 47 -10.14 9.21 -19.45
N GLU A 48 -10.05 9.34 -18.12
CA GLU A 48 -9.09 8.59 -17.32
C GLU A 48 -9.77 7.33 -16.76
N ILE A 49 -9.09 6.21 -16.95
CA ILE A 49 -9.54 4.87 -16.59
C ILE A 49 -8.41 4.24 -15.79
N HIS A 50 -8.74 3.75 -14.60
CA HIS A 50 -7.81 3.12 -13.68
C HIS A 50 -8.15 1.63 -13.55
N ALA A 51 -7.13 0.81 -13.43
CA ALA A 51 -7.24 -0.60 -13.06
C ALA A 51 -6.40 -0.85 -11.82
N ASN A 52 -6.97 -1.57 -10.86
CA ASN A 52 -6.25 -2.09 -9.71
C ASN A 52 -6.02 -3.59 -9.91
N ILE A 53 -4.75 -3.99 -9.93
CA ILE A 53 -4.33 -5.37 -10.11
C ILE A 53 -4.24 -5.99 -8.71
N THR A 54 -5.09 -6.99 -8.46
CA THR A 54 -5.18 -7.63 -7.15
C THR A 54 -4.20 -8.80 -7.04
N GLU A 55 -3.86 -9.19 -5.81
CA GLU A 55 -2.97 -10.34 -5.53
C GLU A 55 -3.51 -11.68 -6.07
N THR A 56 -4.81 -11.74 -6.36
CA THR A 56 -5.48 -12.89 -6.98
C THR A 56 -5.34 -12.92 -8.51
N TYR A 57 -4.60 -11.98 -9.10
CA TYR A 57 -4.23 -12.02 -10.52
C TYR A 57 -3.32 -13.24 -10.82
N PRO A 58 -3.57 -14.01 -11.89
CA PRO A 58 -4.53 -13.81 -12.97
C PRO A 58 -5.84 -14.61 -12.75
N SER A 59 -6.02 -15.24 -11.58
CA SER A 59 -7.22 -16.02 -11.25
C SER A 59 -8.48 -15.15 -11.21
N THR A 60 -8.35 -13.89 -10.80
CA THR A 60 -9.40 -12.87 -10.88
C THR A 60 -8.99 -11.74 -11.82
N PRO A 61 -9.93 -11.15 -12.58
CA PRO A 61 -9.65 -9.98 -13.41
C PRO A 61 -9.25 -8.76 -12.57
N PRO A 62 -8.35 -7.89 -13.08
CA PRO A 62 -8.13 -6.55 -12.56
C PRO A 62 -9.44 -5.76 -12.40
N VAL A 63 -9.49 -4.92 -11.36
CA VAL A 63 -10.67 -4.11 -11.04
C VAL A 63 -10.55 -2.77 -11.75
N TRP A 64 -11.35 -2.59 -12.80
CA TRP A 64 -11.38 -1.36 -13.60
C TRP A 64 -12.41 -0.37 -13.06
N PHE A 65 -12.08 0.93 -13.09
CA PHE A 65 -12.97 2.04 -12.77
C PHE A 65 -12.58 3.28 -13.58
N ALA A 66 -13.53 4.18 -13.82
CA ALA A 66 -13.28 5.41 -14.56
C ALA A 66 -13.84 6.62 -13.80
N GLU A 67 -13.12 7.75 -13.82
CA GLU A 67 -13.55 9.00 -13.19
C GLU A 67 -14.50 9.80 -14.12
N THR A 68 -15.53 9.14 -14.66
CA THR A 68 -16.49 9.76 -15.58
C THR A 68 -17.88 9.15 -15.43
N GLU A 69 -18.91 9.99 -15.61
CA GLU A 69 -20.33 9.55 -15.67
C GLU A 69 -20.76 9.20 -17.11
N ASP A 70 -19.81 9.16 -18.05
CA ASP A 70 -20.09 8.81 -19.45
C ASP A 70 -20.57 7.34 -19.56
N PRO A 71 -21.78 7.10 -20.09
CA PRO A 71 -22.37 5.76 -20.14
C PRO A 71 -21.60 4.82 -21.08
N CYS A 72 -20.89 5.34 -22.08
CA CYS A 72 -20.06 4.51 -22.97
C CYS A 72 -18.85 3.95 -22.21
N ILE A 73 -18.16 4.78 -21.44
CA ILE A 73 -16.98 4.36 -20.66
C ILE A 73 -17.40 3.41 -19.54
N THR A 74 -18.51 3.70 -18.85
CA THR A 74 -19.05 2.86 -17.78
C THR A 74 -19.41 1.47 -18.30
N SER A 75 -20.04 1.38 -19.49
CA SER A 75 -20.37 0.11 -20.13
C SER A 75 -19.13 -0.69 -20.51
N ALA A 76 -18.09 -0.03 -21.03
CA ALA A 76 -16.82 -0.69 -21.40
C ALA A 76 -16.11 -1.28 -20.16
N VAL A 77 -16.04 -0.50 -19.07
CA VAL A 77 -15.44 -0.94 -17.80
C VAL A 77 -16.21 -2.12 -17.19
N GLN A 78 -17.55 -2.10 -17.24
CA GLN A 78 -18.40 -3.16 -16.68
C GLN A 78 -18.18 -4.52 -17.35
N ILE A 79 -17.84 -4.55 -18.65
CA ILE A 79 -17.55 -5.79 -19.38
C ILE A 79 -16.28 -6.46 -18.85
N LEU A 80 -15.26 -5.66 -18.50
CA LEU A 80 -13.98 -6.17 -18.01
C LEU A 80 -14.10 -6.87 -16.65
N THR A 81 -15.03 -6.43 -15.80
CA THR A 81 -15.32 -7.06 -14.50
C THR A 81 -15.87 -8.48 -14.62
N ASN A 82 -16.47 -8.84 -15.76
CA ASN A 82 -17.08 -10.15 -15.99
C ASN A 82 -16.19 -11.12 -16.81
N THR A 83 -14.93 -10.75 -17.04
CA THR A 83 -13.99 -11.61 -17.79
C THR A 83 -13.52 -12.80 -16.94
N SER A 84 -13.06 -13.87 -17.61
CA SER A 84 -12.60 -15.10 -16.93
C SER A 84 -11.53 -15.82 -17.75
N GLY A 85 -10.60 -16.48 -17.06
CA GLY A 85 -9.55 -17.28 -17.70
C GLY A 85 -8.46 -16.42 -18.34
N ARG A 86 -8.18 -16.64 -19.63
CA ARG A 86 -7.11 -15.91 -20.36
C ARG A 86 -7.44 -14.44 -20.57
N ASP A 87 -8.71 -14.07 -20.50
CA ASP A 87 -9.17 -12.68 -20.58
C ASP A 87 -8.95 -11.89 -19.30
N ASN A 88 -8.47 -12.52 -18.22
CA ASN A 88 -8.05 -11.82 -17.01
C ASN A 88 -6.66 -11.18 -17.15
N LEU A 89 -5.88 -11.58 -18.16
CA LEU A 89 -4.54 -11.04 -18.38
C LEU A 89 -4.60 -9.56 -18.74
N VAL A 90 -3.69 -8.74 -18.21
CA VAL A 90 -3.72 -7.28 -18.40
C VAL A 90 -3.64 -6.90 -19.88
N LEU A 91 -2.80 -7.58 -20.67
CA LEU A 91 -2.75 -7.36 -22.13
C LEU A 91 -4.11 -7.57 -22.81
N GLN A 92 -4.80 -8.64 -22.42
CA GLN A 92 -6.07 -9.05 -23.01
C GLN A 92 -7.21 -8.14 -22.53
N GLN A 93 -7.18 -7.69 -21.28
CA GLN A 93 -8.13 -6.72 -20.77
C GLN A 93 -7.96 -5.34 -21.40
N VAL A 94 -6.72 -4.88 -21.60
CA VAL A 94 -6.49 -3.63 -22.35
C VAL A 94 -6.96 -3.78 -23.79
N LYS A 95 -6.71 -4.93 -24.43
CA LYS A 95 -7.23 -5.20 -25.77
C LYS A 95 -8.77 -5.10 -25.83
N LEU A 96 -9.45 -5.77 -24.90
CA LEU A 96 -10.92 -5.72 -24.78
C LEU A 96 -11.42 -4.30 -24.50
N LEU A 97 -10.75 -3.57 -23.61
CA LEU A 97 -11.09 -2.19 -23.27
C LEU A 97 -11.00 -1.30 -24.50
N VAL A 98 -9.88 -1.34 -25.22
CA VAL A 98 -9.65 -0.48 -26.40
C VAL A 98 -10.60 -0.88 -27.53
N SER A 99 -10.80 -2.16 -27.82
CA SER A 99 -11.77 -2.62 -28.84
C SER A 99 -13.19 -2.15 -28.52
N GLU A 100 -13.64 -2.26 -27.26
CA GLU A 100 -14.98 -1.86 -26.86
C GLU A 100 -15.15 -0.34 -26.89
N LEU A 101 -14.15 0.43 -26.46
CA LEU A 101 -14.14 1.89 -26.58
C LEU A 101 -14.14 2.34 -28.03
N CYS A 102 -13.37 1.69 -28.91
CA CYS A 102 -13.38 1.94 -30.35
C CYS A 102 -14.74 1.63 -30.97
N ARG A 103 -15.37 0.51 -30.59
CA ARG A 103 -16.72 0.11 -31.04
C ARG A 103 -17.78 1.13 -30.62
N LEU A 104 -17.77 1.55 -29.35
CA LEU A 104 -18.74 2.49 -28.79
C LEU A 104 -18.57 3.91 -29.34
N HIS A 105 -17.36 4.32 -29.68
CA HIS A 105 -17.07 5.62 -30.29
C HIS A 105 -17.02 5.60 -31.84
N ASN A 106 -17.27 4.45 -32.46
CA ASN A 106 -17.25 4.22 -33.91
C ASN A 106 -15.92 4.65 -34.57
N ILE A 107 -14.80 4.28 -33.92
CA ILE A 107 -13.42 4.55 -34.33
C ILE A 107 -12.81 3.24 -34.86
N GLN A 108 -12.05 3.31 -35.94
CA GLN A 108 -11.34 2.14 -36.49
C GLN A 108 -10.29 1.65 -35.50
N GLU A 109 -10.27 0.35 -35.22
CA GLU A 109 -9.38 -0.27 -34.23
C GLU A 109 -7.89 -0.01 -34.57
N PRO A 110 -7.07 0.40 -33.60
CA PRO A 110 -5.62 0.53 -33.77
C PRO A 110 -4.96 -0.79 -34.22
N ILE A 111 -4.05 -0.73 -35.19
CA ILE A 111 -3.32 -1.90 -35.75
C ILE A 111 -2.46 -2.56 -34.67
N GLU A 112 -2.06 -1.80 -33.66
CA GLU A 112 -1.29 -2.17 -32.48
C GLU A 112 -1.99 -3.26 -31.63
N LEU A 113 -3.33 -3.37 -31.70
CA LEU A 113 -4.10 -4.43 -31.02
C LEU A 113 -3.84 -5.84 -31.56
N ASN A 114 -3.32 -5.95 -32.80
CA ASN A 114 -2.95 -7.23 -33.40
C ASN A 114 -1.59 -7.75 -32.90
N ASN A 115 -0.74 -6.87 -32.36
CA ASN A 115 0.57 -7.23 -31.80
C ASN A 115 0.48 -7.71 -30.34
N LEU A 116 -0.68 -7.56 -29.70
CA LEU A 116 -0.99 -8.13 -28.40
C LEU A 116 -1.29 -9.64 -28.56
N GLN A 117 -0.26 -10.45 -28.80
CA GLN A 117 -0.35 -11.91 -28.69
C GLN A 117 0.29 -12.40 -27.39
N PRO A 118 -0.37 -13.31 -26.65
CA PRO A 118 0.20 -13.88 -25.44
C PRO A 118 1.41 -14.75 -25.80
N THR A 119 2.54 -14.57 -25.09
CA THR A 119 3.67 -15.48 -25.18
C THR A 119 3.20 -16.88 -24.79
N VAL A 120 3.36 -17.83 -25.71
CA VAL A 120 2.80 -19.18 -25.63
C VAL A 120 3.36 -19.91 -24.40
N VAL A 121 2.47 -20.49 -23.60
CA VAL A 121 2.80 -21.44 -22.53
C VAL A 121 3.41 -22.68 -23.15
N ALA A 122 4.74 -22.83 -23.11
CA ALA A 122 5.41 -24.09 -23.41
C ALA A 122 5.70 -24.82 -22.09
N GLN A 123 5.05 -25.98 -21.96
CA GLN A 123 5.37 -27.01 -20.97
C GLN A 123 6.84 -27.40 -21.12
N ILE A 124 7.58 -27.49 -20.01
CA ILE A 124 8.83 -28.24 -19.97
C ILE A 124 8.61 -29.40 -19.00
N SER A 125 8.23 -30.54 -19.58
CA SER A 125 8.64 -31.86 -19.12
C SER A 125 9.98 -32.19 -19.77
N GLU A 126 10.73 -33.04 -19.09
CA GLU A 126 12.08 -33.52 -19.38
C GLU A 126 12.36 -33.94 -20.83
N ASP A 127 13.65 -33.88 -21.13
CA ASP A 127 14.41 -34.58 -22.18
C ASP A 127 14.82 -33.83 -23.46
N GLU A 128 16.15 -33.75 -23.58
CA GLU A 128 17.01 -33.88 -24.76
C GLU A 128 17.49 -32.65 -25.57
N LEU A 129 18.79 -32.41 -25.38
CA LEU A 129 19.89 -32.33 -26.38
C LEU A 129 20.20 -31.01 -27.10
N GLU A 130 21.33 -30.44 -26.66
CA GLU A 130 22.51 -29.98 -27.43
C GLU A 130 22.33 -29.31 -28.81
N SER A 131 22.85 -28.10 -28.97
CA SER A 131 24.18 -27.86 -29.59
C SER A 131 24.44 -26.40 -29.99
N ASN A 132 25.65 -25.96 -29.63
CA ASN A 132 26.56 -24.98 -30.25
C ASN A 132 26.12 -23.55 -30.62
N SER A 133 26.74 -22.58 -29.95
CA SER A 133 27.60 -21.59 -30.64
C SER A 133 28.72 -21.16 -29.69
N GLU A 134 29.95 -21.27 -30.16
CA GLU A 134 31.19 -20.82 -29.52
C GLU A 134 31.33 -19.28 -29.62
N ASP A 135 32.08 -18.75 -28.65
CA ASP A 135 32.89 -17.53 -28.65
C ASP A 135 32.24 -16.16 -28.97
N ASP A 136 32.24 -15.28 -27.96
CA ASP A 136 33.16 -14.13 -27.98
C ASP A 136 33.35 -13.61 -26.55
N GLU A 137 34.58 -13.75 -26.05
CA GLU A 137 35.06 -13.05 -24.86
C GLU A 137 35.39 -11.60 -25.22
N GLU A 138 34.64 -10.64 -24.68
CA GLU A 138 35.16 -9.31 -24.41
C GLU A 138 34.80 -8.91 -22.98
N THR A 139 35.82 -8.98 -22.12
CA THR A 139 35.91 -8.35 -20.81
C THR A 139 35.69 -6.84 -20.90
N GLU A 140 34.77 -6.29 -20.13
CA GLU A 140 34.91 -4.94 -19.54
C GLU A 140 33.94 -4.76 -18.35
N ASP A 141 34.57 -4.73 -17.16
CA ASP A 141 34.15 -4.08 -15.92
C ASP A 141 32.80 -4.45 -15.29
N ASP A 142 32.78 -5.65 -14.70
CA ASP A 142 31.93 -5.99 -13.57
C ASP A 142 32.25 -5.04 -12.40
N ILE A 143 31.41 -4.02 -12.20
CA ILE A 143 31.41 -3.23 -10.97
C ILE A 143 30.79 -4.11 -9.88
N HIS A 144 31.57 -5.09 -9.43
CA HIS A 144 31.38 -5.75 -8.14
C HIS A 144 31.46 -4.65 -7.07
N ILE A 145 30.32 -4.07 -6.72
CA ILE A 145 30.18 -3.44 -5.41
C ILE A 145 30.19 -4.61 -4.43
N GLU A 146 31.40 -5.04 -4.06
CA GLU A 146 31.61 -5.73 -2.79
C GLU A 146 31.04 -4.79 -1.73
N MET A 147 29.79 -5.04 -1.32
CA MET A 147 29.35 -4.57 -0.01
C MET A 147 30.34 -5.15 0.97
N GLU A 148 31.25 -4.32 1.45
CA GLU A 148 32.18 -4.67 2.51
C GLU A 148 31.41 -5.43 3.58
N GLU A 149 31.94 -6.61 3.83
CA GLU A 149 31.39 -7.61 4.71
C GLU A 149 31.45 -7.06 6.14
N ASP A 150 30.42 -6.32 6.56
CA ASP A 150 30.19 -6.06 7.98
C ASP A 150 29.50 -7.29 8.58
N THR A 151 30.15 -8.46 8.45
CA THR A 151 29.89 -9.66 9.25
C THR A 151 30.50 -9.50 10.64
N SER A 152 30.28 -8.35 11.26
CA SER A 152 30.32 -8.26 12.70
C SER A 152 29.01 -8.90 13.22
N PRO A 153 29.05 -9.92 14.09
CA PRO A 153 27.84 -10.34 14.77
C PRO A 153 27.40 -9.14 15.62
N GLU A 154 26.37 -8.40 15.19
CA GLU A 154 25.72 -7.28 15.92
C GLU A 154 25.05 -7.76 17.22
N LYS A 155 25.66 -8.68 17.98
CA LYS A 155 25.20 -9.16 19.28
C LYS A 155 25.05 -8.04 20.32
N SER A 156 25.59 -6.84 20.08
CA SER A 156 25.48 -5.68 20.97
C SER A 156 24.32 -4.72 20.65
N LYS A 157 23.68 -4.83 19.46
CA LYS A 157 22.61 -3.90 19.05
C LYS A 157 21.20 -4.46 19.26
N ASP A 158 21.06 -5.61 19.90
CA ASP A 158 19.77 -6.26 20.16
C ASP A 158 19.50 -6.48 21.65
N ASP A 159 20.34 -5.91 22.52
CA ASP A 159 20.15 -5.95 23.97
C ASP A 159 18.76 -5.43 24.34
N GLY A 160 17.98 -6.29 24.97
CA GLY A 160 16.64 -6.02 25.47
C GLY A 160 15.48 -6.34 24.53
N ILE A 161 15.69 -6.97 23.37
CA ILE A 161 14.62 -7.44 22.47
C ILE A 161 14.33 -8.93 22.72
N SER A 162 13.06 -9.35 22.64
CA SER A 162 12.69 -10.75 22.87
C SER A 162 13.21 -11.64 21.73
N SER A 163 13.45 -12.93 22.01
CA SER A 163 13.92 -13.90 21.00
C SER A 163 12.97 -14.02 19.80
N GLU A 164 11.67 -13.82 19.98
CA GLU A 164 10.67 -13.87 18.91
C GLU A 164 10.74 -12.63 18.01
N HIS A 165 10.91 -11.45 18.60
CA HIS A 165 11.05 -10.20 17.85
C HIS A 165 12.39 -10.14 17.11
N THR A 166 13.44 -10.72 17.71
CA THR A 166 14.75 -10.92 17.07
C THR A 166 14.64 -11.77 15.80
N ALA A 167 13.99 -12.94 15.91
CA ALA A 167 13.75 -13.83 14.77
C ALA A 167 12.89 -13.15 13.69
N THR A 168 11.94 -12.30 14.09
CA THR A 168 11.13 -11.51 13.15
C THR A 168 11.98 -10.51 12.38
N LEU A 169 12.84 -9.74 13.07
CA LEU A 169 13.77 -8.80 12.43
C LEU A 169 14.74 -9.51 11.47
N GLU A 170 15.22 -10.69 11.84
CA GLU A 170 16.10 -11.49 10.99
C GLU A 170 15.37 -12.04 9.75
N ARG A 171 14.14 -12.53 9.91
CA ARG A 171 13.27 -12.94 8.78
C ARG A 171 13.05 -11.80 7.79
N LEU A 172 12.77 -10.59 8.29
CA LEU A 172 12.55 -9.42 7.44
C LEU A 172 13.82 -8.99 6.70
N ARG A 173 14.98 -9.03 7.35
CA ARG A 173 16.28 -8.77 6.70
C ARG A 173 16.56 -9.79 5.58
N GLN A 174 16.28 -11.07 5.81
CA GLN A 174 16.44 -12.11 4.81
C GLN A 174 15.48 -11.92 3.62
N ASN A 175 14.21 -11.60 3.89
CA ASN A 175 13.21 -11.31 2.85
C ASN A 175 13.64 -10.09 2.02
N GLN A 176 14.06 -9.00 2.67
CA GLN A 176 14.54 -7.80 1.98
C GLN A 176 15.73 -8.13 1.05
N ARG A 177 16.70 -8.92 1.52
CA ARG A 177 17.84 -9.36 0.70
C ARG A 177 17.36 -10.19 -0.50
N GLN A 178 16.42 -11.11 -0.28
CA GLN A 178 15.87 -11.94 -1.34
C GLN A 178 15.10 -11.11 -2.38
N ASP A 179 14.31 -10.13 -1.95
CA ASP A 179 13.57 -9.21 -2.83
C ASP A 179 14.50 -8.30 -3.63
N TYR A 180 15.61 -7.89 -3.02
CA TYR A 180 16.68 -7.17 -3.68
C TYR A 180 17.29 -7.98 -4.82
N LEU A 181 17.68 -9.24 -4.53
CA LEU A 181 18.21 -10.15 -5.53
C LEU A 181 17.20 -10.48 -6.65
N ARG A 182 15.89 -10.44 -6.34
CA ARG A 182 14.81 -10.73 -7.29
C ARG A 182 14.31 -9.52 -8.07
N GLY A 183 14.79 -8.30 -7.77
CA GLY A 183 14.27 -7.08 -8.37
C GLY A 183 12.78 -6.83 -8.07
N SER A 184 12.30 -7.33 -6.93
CA SER A 184 10.93 -7.18 -6.41
C SER A 184 10.91 -6.30 -5.16
N VAL A 185 11.78 -5.30 -5.09
CA VAL A 185 11.91 -4.40 -3.94
C VAL A 185 10.61 -3.62 -3.76
N SER A 186 9.98 -3.78 -2.59
CA SER A 186 8.86 -2.95 -2.16
C SER A 186 9.41 -1.65 -1.55
N GLY A 187 9.07 -0.52 -2.16
CA GLY A 187 9.48 0.82 -1.73
C GLY A 187 10.95 1.17 -1.92
N SER A 188 11.39 2.23 -1.23
CA SER A 188 12.76 2.76 -1.35
C SER A 188 13.68 2.17 -0.29
N VAL A 189 14.98 2.03 -0.60
CA VAL A 189 16.00 1.55 0.38
C VAL A 189 15.97 2.39 1.65
N GLN A 190 15.90 3.70 1.49
CA GLN A 190 15.88 4.65 2.58
C GLN A 190 14.67 4.46 3.49
N ALA A 191 13.48 4.24 2.90
CA ALA A 191 12.26 3.97 3.66
C ALA A 191 12.36 2.63 4.38
N THR A 192 12.80 1.57 3.70
CA THR A 192 12.90 0.23 4.29
C THR A 192 13.92 0.19 5.43
N ASP A 193 15.09 0.81 5.27
CA ASP A 193 16.11 0.89 6.32
C ASP A 193 15.61 1.69 7.53
N ARG A 194 14.91 2.80 7.29
CA ARG A 194 14.28 3.58 8.34
C ARG A 194 13.21 2.77 9.07
N LEU A 195 12.35 2.05 8.36
CA LEU A 195 11.29 1.23 8.96
C LEU A 195 11.84 0.07 9.79
N MET A 196 12.90 -0.59 9.32
CA MET A 196 13.61 -1.61 10.12
C MET A 196 14.19 -1.03 11.41
N LYS A 197 14.72 0.20 11.36
CA LYS A 197 15.22 0.90 12.55
C LYS A 197 14.08 1.23 13.51
N GLU A 198 12.97 1.78 13.02
CA GLU A 198 11.78 2.10 13.82
C GLU A 198 11.20 0.86 14.49
N LEU A 199 11.07 -0.26 13.77
CA LEU A 199 10.55 -1.51 14.33
C LEU A 199 11.44 -2.04 15.45
N ARG A 200 12.77 -1.95 15.27
CA ARG A 200 13.74 -2.31 16.31
C ARG A 200 13.63 -1.40 17.53
N GLU A 201 13.50 -0.10 17.34
CA GLU A 201 13.33 0.87 18.43
C GLU A 201 12.03 0.60 19.19
N VAL A 202 10.93 0.31 18.49
CA VAL A 202 9.67 -0.10 19.08
C VAL A 202 9.83 -1.34 19.95
N TYR A 203 10.48 -2.41 19.45
CA TYR A 203 10.70 -3.63 20.24
C TYR A 203 11.60 -3.42 21.47
N ARG A 204 12.54 -2.48 21.40
CA ARG A 204 13.38 -2.10 22.54
C ARG A 204 12.65 -1.23 23.56
N SER A 205 11.60 -0.53 23.14
CA SER A 205 10.92 0.46 23.96
C SER A 205 10.30 -0.13 25.23
N GLU A 206 10.36 0.65 26.32
CA GLU A 206 9.74 0.27 27.60
C GLU A 206 8.20 0.24 27.49
N SER A 207 7.62 1.08 26.62
CA SER A 207 6.19 1.12 26.36
C SER A 207 5.69 -0.18 25.76
N PHE A 208 6.42 -0.72 24.79
CA PHE A 208 6.14 -2.01 24.18
C PHE A 208 6.34 -3.16 25.17
N LYS A 209 7.46 -3.19 25.90
CA LYS A 209 7.75 -4.22 26.93
C LYS A 209 6.72 -4.27 28.06
N LYS A 210 6.18 -3.11 28.46
CA LYS A 210 5.11 -3.01 29.48
C LYS A 210 3.73 -3.40 28.93
N GLY A 211 3.64 -3.73 27.64
CA GLY A 211 2.39 -4.10 26.97
C GLY A 211 1.40 -2.93 26.90
N VAL A 212 1.88 -1.70 26.70
CA VAL A 212 0.99 -0.56 26.43
C VAL A 212 0.33 -0.72 25.06
N PHE A 213 1.11 -1.20 24.09
CA PHE A 213 0.66 -1.54 22.75
C PHE A 213 1.43 -2.74 22.22
N THR A 214 0.87 -3.43 21.22
CA THR A 214 1.57 -4.46 20.43
C THR A 214 1.57 -4.10 18.95
N VAL A 215 2.51 -4.67 18.20
CA VAL A 215 2.69 -4.42 16.77
C VAL A 215 2.72 -5.76 16.04
N GLU A 216 1.93 -5.86 14.98
CA GLU A 216 1.85 -7.02 14.08
C GLU A 216 2.02 -6.53 12.64
N LEU A 217 2.96 -7.10 11.89
CA LEU A 217 3.14 -6.77 10.48
C LEU A 217 2.08 -7.49 9.64
N VAL A 218 1.44 -6.76 8.74
CA VAL A 218 0.44 -7.36 7.83
C VAL A 218 1.20 -8.02 6.68
N ASN A 219 1.00 -9.33 6.51
CA ASN A 219 1.67 -10.12 5.45
C ASN A 219 3.20 -10.03 5.47
N ASP A 220 3.82 -9.92 6.66
CA ASP A 220 5.26 -9.67 6.81
C ASP A 220 5.76 -8.41 6.07
N SER A 221 4.87 -7.46 5.75
CA SER A 221 5.20 -6.20 5.11
C SER A 221 5.71 -5.17 6.12
N LEU A 222 6.89 -4.60 5.85
CA LEU A 222 7.42 -3.46 6.61
C LEU A 222 6.61 -2.18 6.39
N TYR A 223 5.76 -2.12 5.36
CA TYR A 223 5.00 -0.93 5.00
C TYR A 223 3.57 -0.91 5.56
N GLU A 224 3.09 -2.00 6.17
CA GLU A 224 1.77 -2.04 6.80
C GLU A 224 1.78 -2.71 8.17
N TRP A 225 1.48 -1.94 9.21
CA TRP A 225 1.52 -2.40 10.60
C TRP A 225 0.14 -2.29 11.24
N ASN A 226 -0.26 -3.35 11.92
CA ASN A 226 -1.40 -3.37 12.83
C ASN A 226 -0.91 -3.14 14.26
N VAL A 227 -1.35 -2.05 14.87
CA VAL A 227 -0.97 -1.69 16.24
C VAL A 227 -2.18 -1.84 17.15
N LYS A 228 -2.10 -2.70 18.17
CA LYS A 228 -3.16 -2.87 19.17
C LYS A 228 -2.79 -2.06 20.40
N LEU A 229 -3.53 -0.99 20.67
CA LEU A 229 -3.44 -0.24 21.93
C LEU A 229 -4.19 -1.00 23.02
N LEU A 230 -3.45 -1.54 23.99
CA LEU A 230 -3.98 -2.35 25.09
C LEU A 230 -4.24 -1.53 26.35
N LYS A 231 -3.43 -0.51 26.59
CA LYS A 231 -3.53 0.36 27.76
C LYS A 231 -3.69 1.81 27.33
N VAL A 232 -4.67 2.46 27.93
CA VAL A 232 -4.89 3.90 27.89
C VAL A 232 -4.88 4.43 29.33
N ASP A 233 -4.92 5.74 29.51
CA ASP A 233 -4.96 6.38 30.83
C ASP A 233 -6.08 5.77 31.70
N PRO A 234 -5.77 5.16 32.86
CA PRO A 234 -6.75 4.49 33.71
C PRO A 234 -7.84 5.42 34.25
N ASP A 235 -7.56 6.73 34.36
CA ASP A 235 -8.53 7.72 34.84
C ASP A 235 -9.49 8.18 33.72
N SER A 236 -9.24 7.75 32.48
CA SER A 236 -10.06 8.13 31.33
C SER A 236 -11.35 7.31 31.22
N PRO A 237 -12.47 7.92 30.76
CA PRO A 237 -13.68 7.17 30.41
C PRO A 237 -13.43 6.08 29.34
N LEU A 238 -12.44 6.28 28.47
CA LEU A 238 -12.04 5.32 27.44
C LEU A 238 -11.52 4.01 28.04
N HIS A 239 -10.82 4.07 29.17
CA HIS A 239 -10.35 2.88 29.88
C HIS A 239 -11.52 1.98 30.32
N ASN A 240 -12.54 2.59 30.92
CA ASN A 240 -13.75 1.88 31.32
C ASN A 240 -14.51 1.29 30.12
N ASP A 241 -14.57 2.03 29.02
CA ASP A 241 -15.16 1.53 27.79
C ASP A 241 -14.38 0.32 27.22
N LEU A 242 -13.04 0.29 27.30
CA LEU A 242 -12.25 -0.86 26.85
C LEU A 242 -12.50 -2.11 27.71
N ASN A 243 -12.65 -1.95 29.02
CA ASN A 243 -13.04 -3.04 29.91
C ASN A 243 -14.43 -3.58 29.54
N LEU A 244 -15.39 -2.69 29.24
CA LEU A 244 -16.72 -3.10 28.77
C LEU A 244 -16.67 -3.78 27.38
N LEU A 245 -15.76 -3.37 26.50
CA LEU A 245 -15.57 -4.02 25.20
C LEU A 245 -15.03 -5.45 25.39
N LYS A 246 -14.14 -5.65 26.37
CA LYS A 246 -13.64 -6.98 26.74
C LYS A 246 -14.78 -7.90 27.16
N ASP A 247 -15.66 -7.42 28.02
CA ASP A 247 -16.79 -8.19 28.54
C ASP A 247 -17.82 -8.52 27.46
N LYS A 248 -18.03 -7.63 26.48
CA LYS A 248 -19.06 -7.79 25.43
C LYS A 248 -18.59 -8.53 24.19
N GLU A 249 -17.40 -8.20 23.68
CA GLU A 249 -16.90 -8.70 22.39
C GLU A 249 -15.64 -9.56 22.53
N GLY A 250 -15.11 -9.73 23.74
CA GLY A 250 -13.86 -10.45 23.98
C GLY A 250 -12.61 -9.71 23.49
N LYS A 251 -12.73 -8.41 23.20
CA LYS A 251 -11.65 -7.56 22.69
C LYS A 251 -11.42 -6.40 23.63
N ASP A 252 -10.17 -6.17 24.05
CA ASP A 252 -9.79 -5.14 25.01
C ASP A 252 -8.81 -4.12 24.44
N SER A 253 -8.72 -4.02 23.10
CA SER A 253 -7.73 -3.18 22.43
C SER A 253 -8.32 -2.32 21.32
N ILE A 254 -7.76 -1.12 21.13
CA ILE A 254 -7.98 -0.30 19.93
C ILE A 254 -6.99 -0.73 18.86
N LEU A 255 -7.48 -1.28 17.76
CA LEU A 255 -6.70 -1.65 16.59
C LEU A 255 -6.53 -0.44 15.68
N LEU A 256 -5.29 0.00 15.55
CA LEU A 256 -4.83 0.98 14.57
C LEU A 256 -4.15 0.26 13.41
N ASN A 257 -4.26 0.84 12.22
CA ASN A 257 -3.53 0.40 11.05
C ASN A 257 -2.68 1.57 10.56
N ILE A 258 -1.39 1.33 10.43
CA ILE A 258 -0.37 2.28 10.00
C ILE A 258 0.13 1.82 8.64
N MET A 259 0.00 2.69 7.64
CA MET A 259 0.51 2.44 6.29
C MET A 259 1.60 3.45 5.95
N PHE A 260 2.76 2.93 5.59
CA PHE A 260 3.91 3.71 5.17
C PHE A 260 3.98 3.76 3.64
N LYS A 261 4.43 4.88 3.10
CA LYS A 261 4.71 5.03 1.67
C LYS A 261 6.21 4.96 1.41
N GLU A 262 6.59 4.79 0.16
CA GLU A 262 8.00 4.78 -0.27
C GLU A 262 8.76 6.07 0.04
N ALA A 263 8.04 7.18 0.21
CA ALA A 263 8.56 8.48 0.59
C ALA A 263 8.76 8.65 2.11
N TYR A 264 8.44 7.66 2.94
CA TYR A 264 8.76 7.69 4.36
C TYR A 264 10.29 7.70 4.57
N PRO A 265 10.84 8.50 5.50
CA PRO A 265 10.20 9.32 6.53
C PRO A 265 9.91 10.78 6.14
N PHE A 266 10.03 11.15 4.86
CA PHE A 266 9.77 12.52 4.42
C PHE A 266 8.28 12.85 4.35
N GLU A 267 7.44 11.86 4.04
CA GLU A 267 5.98 11.95 4.19
C GLU A 267 5.51 11.21 5.46
N PRO A 268 4.43 11.70 6.12
CA PRO A 268 3.87 11.02 7.28
C PRO A 268 3.25 9.67 6.89
N PRO A 269 3.23 8.71 7.83
CA PRO A 269 2.43 7.50 7.66
C PRO A 269 0.94 7.83 7.68
N PHE A 270 0.15 7.08 6.94
CA PHE A 270 -1.30 7.16 7.03
C PHE A 270 -1.78 6.23 8.16
N ILE A 271 -2.44 6.82 9.16
CA ILE A 271 -2.90 6.08 10.35
C ILE A 271 -4.42 6.18 10.46
N ARG A 272 -5.05 5.04 10.70
CA ARG A 272 -6.50 4.92 10.90
C ARG A 272 -6.85 3.98 12.03
N VAL A 273 -8.00 4.22 12.64
CA VAL A 273 -8.68 3.29 13.54
C VAL A 273 -9.40 2.23 12.71
N VAL A 274 -9.13 0.96 12.97
CA VAL A 274 -9.82 -0.18 12.35
C VAL A 274 -10.99 -0.61 13.22
N HIS A 275 -10.77 -0.69 14.53
CA HIS A 275 -11.74 -1.17 15.52
C HIS A 275 -11.28 -0.75 16.93
N PRO A 276 -12.17 -0.50 17.91
CA PRO A 276 -13.63 -0.39 17.79
C PRO A 276 -14.08 0.93 17.15
N MET A 277 -15.39 1.11 16.99
CA MET A 277 -15.94 2.40 16.60
C MET A 277 -15.76 3.40 17.75
N ILE A 278 -15.14 4.53 17.46
CA ILE A 278 -14.86 5.58 18.44
C ILE A 278 -15.58 6.86 18.04
N THR A 279 -16.18 7.53 19.02
CA THR A 279 -16.69 8.89 18.90
C THR A 279 -15.85 9.84 19.72
N GLY A 280 -15.61 11.06 19.22
CA GLY A 280 -14.65 11.98 19.82
C GLY A 280 -13.20 11.57 19.54
N GLY A 281 -12.25 12.01 20.37
CA GLY A 281 -10.84 11.64 20.23
C GLY A 281 -10.17 12.13 18.95
N TYR A 282 -10.78 13.10 18.25
CA TYR A 282 -10.38 13.53 16.91
C TYR A 282 -10.44 12.41 15.85
N VAL A 283 -11.22 11.35 16.10
CA VAL A 283 -11.47 10.30 15.11
C VAL A 283 -12.61 10.74 14.18
N LEU A 284 -12.32 10.78 12.88
CA LEU A 284 -13.26 11.16 11.83
C LEU A 284 -14.03 9.95 11.28
N GLY A 285 -15.00 10.25 10.41
CA GLY A 285 -15.69 9.25 9.61
C GLY A 285 -14.73 8.30 8.89
N GLY A 286 -15.08 7.01 8.82
CA GLY A 286 -14.23 6.00 8.21
C GLY A 286 -13.03 5.54 9.04
N GLY A 287 -12.73 6.19 10.17
CA GLY A 287 -11.64 5.83 11.08
C GLY A 287 -10.37 6.65 10.89
N ALA A 288 -10.38 7.71 10.07
CA ALA A 288 -9.23 8.61 9.97
C ALA A 288 -9.00 9.38 11.26
N ILE A 289 -7.75 9.71 11.57
CA ILE A 289 -7.37 10.47 12.76
C ILE A 289 -7.03 11.90 12.36
N CYS A 290 -7.67 12.88 13.00
CA CYS A 290 -7.42 14.29 12.79
C CYS A 290 -6.31 14.79 13.72
N MET A 291 -5.07 14.74 13.24
CA MET A 291 -3.91 15.23 13.98
C MET A 291 -2.95 15.99 13.06
N GLU A 292 -2.51 17.16 13.50
CA GLU A 292 -1.60 18.03 12.74
C GLU A 292 -0.30 17.31 12.37
N LEU A 293 0.25 16.52 13.30
CA LEU A 293 1.49 15.77 13.07
C LEU A 293 1.36 14.71 11.96
N LEU A 294 0.15 14.27 11.60
CA LEU A 294 -0.08 13.34 10.49
C LEU A 294 -0.31 14.06 9.16
N THR A 295 -0.17 15.38 9.11
CA THR A 295 -0.28 16.17 7.88
C THR A 295 1.07 16.64 7.39
N LYS A 296 1.17 16.99 6.10
CA LYS A 296 2.43 17.45 5.48
C LYS A 296 3.01 18.68 6.20
N GLN A 297 2.16 19.49 6.81
CA GLN A 297 2.53 20.74 7.49
C GLN A 297 3.07 20.50 8.90
N GLY A 298 2.52 19.52 9.63
CA GLY A 298 2.93 19.21 11.01
C GLY A 298 3.88 18.02 11.15
N TRP A 299 4.08 17.25 10.08
CA TRP A 299 4.96 16.09 10.09
C TRP A 299 6.44 16.49 10.15
N SER A 300 7.20 15.73 10.92
CA SER A 300 8.66 15.79 10.93
C SER A 300 9.22 14.37 10.86
N SER A 301 10.20 14.17 9.99
CA SER A 301 10.93 12.90 9.88
C SER A 301 11.71 12.53 11.15
N ALA A 302 11.82 13.45 12.12
CA ALA A 302 12.40 13.22 13.43
C ALA A 302 11.46 12.46 14.38
N TYR A 303 10.15 12.39 14.09
CA TYR A 303 9.23 11.61 14.92
C TYR A 303 9.46 10.11 14.73
N THR A 304 9.59 9.40 15.86
CA THR A 304 9.63 7.94 15.91
C THR A 304 8.22 7.36 15.87
N VAL A 305 8.05 6.15 15.35
CA VAL A 305 6.78 5.42 15.31
C VAL A 305 6.21 5.20 16.71
N GLU A 306 7.05 4.88 17.71
CA GLU A 306 6.62 4.77 19.11
C GLU A 306 5.97 6.08 19.59
N ALA A 307 6.66 7.21 19.43
CA ALA A 307 6.15 8.51 19.85
C ALA A 307 4.81 8.85 19.19
N ILE A 308 4.62 8.49 17.90
CA ILE A 308 3.35 8.70 17.20
C ILE A 308 2.24 7.84 17.81
N ILE A 309 2.50 6.56 18.08
CA ILE A 309 1.54 5.64 18.71
C ILE A 309 1.11 6.17 20.09
N LEU A 310 2.08 6.60 20.92
CA LEU A 310 1.80 7.15 22.24
C LEU A 310 1.05 8.48 22.17
N GLN A 311 1.43 9.35 21.23
CA GLN A 311 0.76 10.63 21.03
C GLN A 311 -0.69 10.43 20.57
N ILE A 312 -0.97 9.44 19.72
CA ILE A 312 -2.34 9.06 19.34
C ILE A 312 -3.12 8.57 20.56
N ALA A 313 -2.53 7.69 21.38
CA ALA A 313 -3.18 7.21 22.60
C ALA A 313 -3.54 8.37 23.55
N ALA A 314 -2.62 9.31 23.77
CA ALA A 314 -2.86 10.51 24.56
C ALA A 314 -3.93 11.43 23.93
N THR A 315 -3.92 11.58 22.60
CA THR A 315 -4.89 12.43 21.88
C THR A 315 -6.30 11.86 21.92
N LEU A 316 -6.44 10.53 21.87
CA LEU A 316 -7.74 9.86 22.07
C LEU A 316 -8.30 10.18 23.46
N VAL A 317 -7.48 10.09 24.51
CA VAL A 317 -7.89 10.42 25.88
C VAL A 317 -8.23 11.91 26.01
N LYS A 318 -7.35 12.81 25.55
CA LYS A 318 -7.55 14.26 25.61
C LYS A 318 -8.80 14.70 24.84
N GLY A 319 -9.04 14.10 23.69
CA GLY A 319 -10.23 14.32 22.87
C GLY A 319 -11.50 13.64 23.42
N LYS A 320 -11.46 13.06 24.62
CA LYS A 320 -12.58 12.39 25.30
C LYS A 320 -13.20 11.30 24.43
N ALA A 321 -12.37 10.50 23.75
CA ALA A 321 -12.79 9.36 22.95
C ALA A 321 -13.69 8.41 23.75
N ARG A 322 -14.79 7.95 23.14
CA ARG A 322 -15.72 6.97 23.70
C ARG A 322 -15.96 5.85 22.71
N ILE A 323 -16.11 4.63 23.19
CA ILE A 323 -16.42 3.48 22.34
C ILE A 323 -17.91 3.44 22.06
N GLN A 324 -18.28 3.35 20.79
CA GLN A 324 -19.66 3.25 20.36
C GLN A 324 -20.08 1.78 20.29
N PHE A 325 -20.80 1.31 21.31
CA PHE A 325 -21.35 -0.04 21.35
C PHE A 325 -22.63 -0.11 20.50
N GLY A 326 -22.72 -1.09 19.60
CA GLY A 326 -23.92 -1.32 18.77
C GLY A 326 -23.98 -0.52 17.46
N GLY A 327 -22.88 0.13 17.05
CA GLY A 327 -22.75 0.76 15.74
C GLY A 327 -22.61 -0.27 14.59
N ASN A 328 -22.99 0.11 13.37
CA ASN A 328 -22.85 -0.74 12.20
C ASN A 328 -21.35 -0.94 11.89
N ARG A 329 -20.83 -2.17 12.00
CA ARG A 329 -19.39 -2.49 11.83
C ARG A 329 -18.83 -2.08 10.46
N SER A 330 -19.69 -1.82 9.47
CA SER A 330 -19.37 -1.38 8.11
C SER A 330 -19.03 0.11 7.96
N GLN A 331 -18.91 0.86 9.07
CA GLN A 331 -18.63 2.29 9.00
C GLN A 331 -17.16 2.64 8.77
N TYR A 332 -16.23 1.88 9.35
CA TYR A 332 -14.80 2.08 9.13
C TYR A 332 -14.31 1.26 7.93
N SER A 333 -13.68 1.96 6.98
CA SER A 333 -13.06 1.36 5.81
C SER A 333 -11.91 2.25 5.36
N LEU A 334 -10.92 1.63 4.71
CA LEU A 334 -9.76 2.36 4.21
C LEU A 334 -10.17 3.52 3.28
N ALA A 335 -11.08 3.27 2.34
CA ALA A 335 -11.57 4.28 1.40
C ALA A 335 -12.22 5.48 2.11
N ARG A 336 -13.06 5.24 3.12
CA ARG A 336 -13.72 6.32 3.88
C ARG A 336 -12.73 7.09 4.75
N ALA A 337 -11.77 6.41 5.35
CA ALA A 337 -10.70 7.06 6.10
C ALA A 337 -9.87 7.97 5.19
N GLN A 338 -9.44 7.48 4.03
CA GLN A 338 -8.67 8.27 3.07
C GLN A 338 -9.46 9.48 2.55
N GLN A 339 -10.75 9.32 2.25
CA GLN A 339 -11.62 10.41 1.84
C GLN A 339 -11.73 11.48 2.94
N SER A 340 -11.98 11.06 4.19
CA SER A 340 -12.09 11.98 5.33
C SER A 340 -10.78 12.71 5.61
N PHE A 341 -9.65 12.03 5.46
CA PHE A 341 -8.32 12.64 5.58
C PHE A 341 -8.04 13.65 4.47
N LYS A 342 -8.39 13.35 3.20
CA LYS A 342 -8.27 14.31 2.09
C LYS A 342 -9.09 15.58 2.35
N SER A 343 -10.34 15.43 2.81
CA SER A 343 -11.19 16.57 3.17
C SER A 343 -10.62 17.37 4.35
N LEU A 344 -10.07 16.70 5.36
CA LEU A 344 -9.42 17.35 6.49
C LEU A 344 -8.25 18.23 6.04
N VAL A 345 -7.35 17.70 5.22
CA VAL A 345 -6.17 18.44 4.76
C VAL A 345 -6.59 19.70 4.00
N GLN A 346 -7.59 19.60 3.12
CA GLN A 346 -8.12 20.76 2.39
C GLN A 346 -8.74 21.82 3.31
N ILE A 347 -9.44 21.41 4.37
CA ILE A 347 -10.06 22.34 5.33
C ILE A 347 -8.98 23.06 6.14
N HIS A 348 -7.97 22.33 6.65
CA HIS A 348 -6.92 22.91 7.48
C HIS A 348 -5.87 23.70 6.67
N GLU A 349 -5.63 23.36 5.41
CA GLU A 349 -4.84 24.22 4.51
C GLU A 349 -5.50 25.59 4.32
N LYS A 350 -6.84 25.63 4.30
CA LYS A 350 -7.60 26.87 4.14
C LYS A 350 -7.77 27.66 5.45
N ASN A 351 -7.99 26.97 6.57
CA ASN A 351 -8.41 27.58 7.83
C ASN A 351 -7.32 27.59 8.92
N GLY A 352 -6.18 26.93 8.69
CA GLY A 352 -5.12 26.75 9.67
C GLY A 352 -5.42 25.64 10.70
N TRP A 353 -4.39 25.27 11.46
CA TRP A 353 -4.51 24.41 12.63
C TRP A 353 -4.75 25.25 13.88
N PHE A 354 -5.76 24.89 14.66
CA PHE A 354 -5.99 25.51 15.95
C PHE A 354 -5.12 24.82 17.00
N THR A 355 -4.16 25.53 17.57
CA THR A 355 -3.38 25.07 18.72
C THR A 355 -4.12 25.47 20.00
N PRO A 356 -4.63 24.52 20.81
CA PRO A 356 -5.26 24.86 22.08
C PRO A 356 -4.26 25.55 23.03
N PRO A 357 -4.71 26.50 23.87
CA PRO A 357 -3.85 27.16 24.86
C PRO A 357 -3.17 26.13 25.78
N LYS A 358 -1.94 26.44 26.23
CA LYS A 358 -1.12 25.55 27.08
C LYS A 358 -1.76 25.20 28.43
N GLU A 359 -2.81 25.89 28.84
CA GLU A 359 -3.47 25.75 30.14
C GLU A 359 -4.42 24.53 30.21
N ASP A 360 -4.76 23.91 29.06
CA ASP A 360 -5.54 22.66 28.97
C ASP A 360 -4.64 21.40 28.88
N GLY A 361 -3.49 21.43 29.55
CA GLY A 361 -2.42 20.41 29.49
C GLY A 361 -2.18 19.72 30.82
#